data_AF-A0A4V1MS92-F1
#
_entry.id   AF-A0A4V1MS92-F1
#
_cell.length_a   1.000
_cell.length_b   1.000
_cell.length_c   1.000
_cell.angle_alpha   90.00
_cell.angle_beta   90.00
_cell.angle_gamma   90.00
#
_symmetry.space_group_name_H-M   'P 1'
#
loop_
_entity.id
_entity.type
_entity.pdbx_description
1 polymer ?
#
loop_
_entity_poly.entity_id
_entity_poly.type
_entity_poly.pdbx_seq_one_letter_code
_entity_poly.pdbx_strand_id
1 'polypeptide(L)'
;MITEIVDTQFADIRLPCAHDGKTIQVAVAPLCAAMRLDSELELRRIAQDEDLGSHLKPLPYAPPMASANALPMGAVALWLHRLSQQATDTEQRHRLAVLQQEGFGTLLEQWSKLLQGNTPDDNVVTLKRQFKRMQAQIDAMDVSMRQAESFIEREIIRAQLSQLCAFPVGPRNTQSPALDQFWRLVFSRLMSGAEINHARRSDRFLALNFRHLRNVLGDEEKSVQLTPELRSELKRSRYPNFLGVRVVNSRISRKSLRCWVFNLH
;
A
#
# COMPACT_ATOMS: atom_id res chain seq x y z
N MET A 1 13.67 2.28 -2.00
CA MET A 1 12.95 1.10 -1.45
C MET A 1 13.87 0.50 -0.41
N ILE A 2 13.41 0.27 0.82
CA ILE A 2 14.26 -0.29 1.88
C ILE A 2 14.42 -1.77 1.60
N THR A 3 15.62 -2.20 1.23
CA THR A 3 15.96 -3.59 0.86
C THR A 3 16.74 -4.29 1.96
N GLU A 4 16.45 -3.95 3.22
CA GLU A 4 17.17 -4.44 4.39
C GLU A 4 16.16 -4.82 5.48
N ILE A 5 16.57 -5.77 6.33
CA ILE A 5 15.84 -6.11 7.54
C ILE A 5 16.10 -5.00 8.56
N VAL A 6 15.02 -4.36 9.01
CA VAL A 6 15.05 -3.28 9.98
C VAL A 6 14.51 -3.78 11.31
N ASP A 7 15.32 -3.63 12.34
CA ASP A 7 14.88 -3.84 13.72
C ASP A 7 13.84 -2.76 14.09
N THR A 8 12.59 -3.20 14.23
CA THR A 8 11.43 -2.32 14.32
C THR A 8 10.78 -2.43 15.69
N GLN A 9 10.49 -1.29 16.30
CA GLN A 9 9.72 -1.23 17.53
C GLN A 9 8.27 -1.64 17.27
N PHE A 10 7.78 -2.57 18.09
CA PHE A 10 6.40 -3.04 18.11
C PHE A 10 5.95 -3.09 19.57
N ALA A 11 5.31 -2.01 20.02
CA ALA A 11 5.04 -1.73 21.43
C ALA A 11 6.35 -1.66 22.23
N ASP A 12 6.52 -2.55 23.20
CA ASP A 12 7.68 -2.66 24.09
C ASP A 12 8.74 -3.66 23.60
N ILE A 13 8.52 -4.32 22.45
CA ILE A 13 9.47 -5.27 21.87
C ILE A 13 10.06 -4.76 20.55
N ARG A 14 11.12 -5.43 20.13
CA ARG A 14 11.79 -5.21 18.87
C ARG A 14 11.69 -6.43 17.98
N LEU A 15 11.25 -6.22 16.75
CA LEU A 15 10.97 -7.27 15.79
C LEU A 15 11.76 -6.99 14.50
N PRO A 16 12.43 -8.00 13.93
CA PRO A 16 12.93 -7.94 12.58
C PRO A 16 11.75 -7.78 11.61
N CYS A 17 11.73 -6.68 10.88
CA CYS A 17 10.74 -6.41 9.85
C CYS A 17 11.44 -6.08 8.53
N ALA A 18 10.77 -6.37 7.42
CA ALA A 18 11.22 -5.97 6.09
C ALA A 18 10.04 -5.39 5.32
N HIS A 19 10.31 -4.67 4.23
CA HIS A 19 9.26 -4.17 3.35
C HIS A 19 9.39 -4.82 1.98
N ASP A 20 8.35 -5.51 1.51
CA ASP A 20 8.40 -6.31 0.27
C ASP A 20 8.06 -5.52 -1.02
N GLY A 21 7.90 -4.20 -0.89
CA GLY A 21 7.47 -3.31 -1.96
C GLY A 21 5.97 -2.99 -1.91
N LYS A 22 5.18 -3.73 -1.13
CA LYS A 22 3.75 -3.50 -0.93
C LYS A 22 3.39 -3.26 0.53
N THR A 23 3.89 -4.10 1.44
CA THR A 23 3.54 -4.10 2.86
C THR A 23 4.77 -4.38 3.73
N ILE A 24 4.58 -4.23 5.04
CA ILE A 24 5.57 -4.58 6.04
C ILE A 24 5.39 -6.05 6.39
N GLN A 25 6.46 -6.81 6.20
CA GLN A 25 6.63 -8.19 6.60
C GLN A 25 7.23 -8.22 8.01
N VAL A 26 6.55 -8.87 8.95
CA VAL A 26 6.93 -8.94 10.36
C VAL A 26 7.35 -10.37 10.69
N ALA A 27 8.54 -10.56 11.26
CA ALA A 27 9.01 -11.87 11.68
C ALA A 27 8.13 -12.44 12.80
N VAL A 28 7.66 -13.68 12.63
CA VAL A 28 6.72 -14.32 13.54
C VAL A 28 7.42 -14.90 14.77
N ALA A 29 8.58 -15.54 14.60
CA ALA A 29 9.25 -16.22 15.71
C ALA A 29 9.62 -15.29 16.89
N PRO A 30 10.16 -14.07 16.68
CA PRO A 30 10.41 -13.13 17.77
C PRO A 30 9.12 -12.63 18.44
N LEU A 31 8.02 -12.54 17.69
CA LEU A 31 6.71 -12.18 18.21
C LEU A 31 6.14 -13.31 19.09
N CYS A 32 6.29 -14.58 18.69
CA CYS A 32 5.95 -15.73 19.52
C CYS A 32 6.77 -15.75 20.82
N ALA A 33 8.08 -15.53 20.73
CA ALA A 33 8.96 -15.48 21.91
C ALA A 33 8.51 -14.39 22.91
N ALA A 34 8.14 -13.20 22.41
CA ALA A 34 7.62 -12.11 23.22
C ALA A 34 6.27 -12.39 23.91
N MET A 35 5.54 -13.41 23.45
CA MET A 35 4.27 -13.89 24.02
C MET A 35 4.44 -15.21 24.78
N ARG A 36 5.67 -15.71 24.95
CA ARG A 36 6.00 -17.01 25.53
C ARG A 36 5.29 -18.19 24.82
N LEU A 37 5.17 -18.10 23.50
CA LEU A 37 4.63 -19.15 22.66
C LEU A 37 5.74 -19.98 22.02
N ASP A 38 5.47 -21.26 21.79
CA ASP A 38 6.31 -22.12 20.97
C ASP A 38 6.22 -21.67 19.50
N SER A 39 7.31 -21.09 19.00
CA SER A 39 7.36 -20.57 17.63
C SER A 39 7.20 -21.66 16.58
N GLU A 40 7.69 -22.89 16.81
CA GLU A 40 7.55 -23.96 15.81
C GLU A 40 6.10 -24.43 15.73
N LEU A 41 5.46 -24.61 16.88
CA LEU A 41 4.06 -25.01 16.94
C LEU A 41 3.16 -23.96 16.30
N GLU A 42 3.39 -22.67 16.60
CA GLU A 42 2.60 -21.58 16.02
C GLU A 42 2.84 -21.45 14.52
N LEU A 43 4.08 -21.58 14.03
CA LEU A 43 4.35 -21.56 12.60
C LEU A 43 3.67 -22.72 11.87
N ARG A 44 3.62 -23.92 12.46
CA ARG A 44 2.86 -25.05 11.89
C ARG A 44 1.36 -24.77 11.87
N ARG A 45 0.80 -24.19 12.94
CA ARG A 45 -0.61 -23.78 13.00
C ARG A 45 -0.95 -22.76 11.92
N ILE A 46 -0.12 -21.72 11.78
CA ILE A 46 -0.27 -20.70 10.75
C ILE A 46 -0.18 -21.31 9.34
N ALA A 47 0.78 -22.22 9.11
CA ALA A 47 0.94 -22.87 7.81
C ALA A 47 -0.26 -23.76 7.42
N GLN A 48 -0.98 -24.31 8.41
CA GLN A 48 -2.17 -25.13 8.22
C GLN A 48 -3.47 -24.31 8.15
N ASP A 49 -3.43 -23.05 8.56
CA ASP A 49 -4.58 -22.14 8.50
C ASP A 49 -4.82 -21.73 7.05
N GLU A 50 -6.03 -21.96 6.53
CA GLU A 50 -6.39 -21.69 5.14
C GLU A 50 -6.29 -20.20 4.77
N ASP A 51 -6.44 -19.30 5.74
CA ASP A 51 -6.43 -17.86 5.52
C ASP A 51 -5.04 -17.26 5.73
N LEU A 52 -4.26 -17.79 6.68
CA LEU A 52 -2.93 -17.26 7.01
C LEU A 52 -1.78 -17.97 6.30
N GLY A 53 -1.93 -19.26 5.98
CA GLY A 53 -0.86 -20.09 5.44
C GLY A 53 -0.31 -19.58 4.11
N SER A 54 -1.19 -19.06 3.24
CA SER A 54 -0.80 -18.45 1.95
C SER A 54 0.03 -17.16 2.09
N HIS A 55 -0.03 -16.52 3.26
CA HIS A 55 0.68 -15.29 3.57
C HIS A 55 2.01 -15.54 4.29
N LEU A 56 2.23 -16.74 4.83
CA LEU A 56 3.47 -17.11 5.51
C LEU A 56 4.59 -17.26 4.48
N LYS A 57 5.57 -16.37 4.55
CA LYS A 57 6.72 -16.35 3.62
C LYS A 57 8.00 -16.19 4.40
N PRO A 58 9.14 -16.67 3.89
CA PRO A 58 10.43 -16.30 4.47
C PRO A 58 10.59 -14.77 4.43
N LEU A 59 11.15 -14.20 5.50
CA LEU A 59 11.41 -12.78 5.60
C LEU A 59 12.31 -12.36 4.42
N PRO A 60 11.92 -11.34 3.64
CA PRO A 60 12.74 -10.84 2.55
C PRO A 60 14.15 -10.49 3.04
N TYR A 61 15.17 -10.86 2.24
CA TYR A 61 16.58 -10.54 2.50
C TYR A 61 17.19 -11.19 3.76
N ALA A 62 16.50 -12.15 4.39
CA ALA A 62 17.08 -12.95 5.46
C ALA A 62 18.14 -13.93 4.91
N PRO A 63 19.24 -14.19 5.65
CA PRO A 63 20.18 -15.25 5.30
C PRO A 63 19.44 -16.59 5.21
N PRO A 64 19.83 -17.50 4.29
CA PRO A 64 19.14 -18.80 4.09
C PRO A 64 19.04 -19.67 5.35
N MET A 65 19.92 -19.45 6.33
CA MET A 65 19.96 -20.19 7.60
C MET A 65 19.12 -19.55 8.72
N ALA A 66 18.64 -18.32 8.52
CA ALA A 66 17.68 -17.69 9.41
C ALA A 66 16.29 -18.03 8.89
N SER A 67 15.70 -19.11 9.37
CA SER A 67 14.31 -19.53 9.11
C SER A 67 13.29 -18.54 9.73
N ALA A 68 13.47 -17.25 9.48
CA ALA A 68 12.60 -16.17 9.91
C ALA A 68 11.39 -16.14 8.97
N ASN A 69 10.39 -16.97 9.24
CA ASN A 69 9.10 -16.82 8.58
C ASN A 69 8.44 -15.51 9.04
N ALA A 70 7.79 -14.84 8.11
CA ALA A 70 7.18 -13.55 8.27
C ALA A 70 5.75 -13.56 7.74
N LEU A 71 4.94 -12.67 8.33
CA LEU A 71 3.59 -12.37 7.88
C LEU A 71 3.48 -10.90 7.50
N PRO A 72 2.67 -10.55 6.48
CA PRO A 72 2.33 -9.17 6.23
C PRO A 72 1.55 -8.62 7.44
N MET A 73 1.69 -7.34 7.75
CA MET A 73 1.15 -6.79 9.00
C MET A 73 -0.37 -6.99 9.17
N GLY A 74 -1.13 -7.04 8.07
CA GLY A 74 -2.56 -7.33 8.12
C GLY A 74 -2.84 -8.77 8.55
N ALA A 75 -2.05 -9.73 8.06
CA ALA A 75 -2.13 -11.12 8.51
C ALA A 75 -1.66 -11.28 9.97
N VAL A 76 -0.69 -10.49 10.43
CA VAL A 76 -0.34 -10.43 11.86
C VAL A 76 -1.53 -9.97 12.70
N ALA A 77 -2.30 -8.97 12.21
CA ALA A 77 -3.49 -8.50 12.92
C ALA A 77 -4.56 -9.61 13.02
N LEU A 78 -4.82 -10.33 11.93
CA LEU A 78 -5.73 -11.48 11.92
C LEU A 78 -5.25 -12.60 12.86
N TRP A 79 -3.97 -12.95 12.81
CA TRP A 79 -3.40 -13.97 13.69
C TRP A 79 -3.50 -13.58 15.17
N LEU A 80 -3.11 -12.36 15.54
CA LEU A 80 -3.25 -11.88 16.92
C LEU A 80 -4.72 -11.82 17.35
N HIS A 81 -5.64 -11.45 16.46
CA HIS A 81 -7.08 -11.51 16.72
C HIS A 81 -7.52 -12.94 17.08
N ARG A 82 -7.22 -13.93 16.23
CA ARG A 82 -7.59 -15.33 16.47
C ARG A 82 -6.94 -15.89 17.74
N LEU A 83 -5.67 -15.57 17.97
CA LEU A 83 -4.94 -15.97 19.16
C LEU A 83 -5.59 -15.40 20.44
N SER A 84 -6.08 -14.15 20.39
CA SER A 84 -6.78 -13.54 21.53
C SER A 84 -8.12 -14.21 21.87
N GLN A 85 -8.77 -14.84 20.89
CA GLN A 85 -9.98 -15.64 21.10
C GLN A 85 -9.69 -17.01 21.75
N GLN A 86 -8.48 -17.52 21.60
CA GLN A 86 -8.06 -18.82 22.13
C GLN A 86 -7.31 -18.71 23.47
N ALA A 87 -6.76 -17.54 23.78
CA ALA A 87 -6.00 -17.31 25.00
C ALA A 87 -6.91 -17.37 26.24
N THR A 88 -6.69 -18.39 27.08
CA THR A 88 -7.41 -18.57 28.35
C THR A 88 -6.71 -17.84 29.49
N ASP A 89 -5.38 -17.74 29.43
CA ASP A 89 -4.57 -17.08 30.44
C ASP A 89 -4.75 -15.55 30.43
N THR A 90 -4.76 -14.95 31.62
CA THR A 90 -4.96 -13.50 31.80
C THR A 90 -3.71 -12.71 31.45
N GLU A 91 -2.51 -13.22 31.77
CA GLU A 91 -1.24 -12.57 31.41
C GLU A 91 -1.10 -12.53 29.88
N GLN A 92 -1.36 -13.66 29.23
CA GLN A 92 -1.35 -13.76 27.76
C GLN A 92 -2.38 -12.83 27.09
N ARG A 93 -3.62 -12.77 27.59
CA ARG A 93 -4.64 -11.85 27.05
C ARG A 93 -4.23 -10.39 27.20
N HIS A 94 -3.64 -10.01 28.33
CA HIS A 94 -3.13 -8.66 28.54
C HIS A 94 -2.00 -8.36 27.55
N ARG A 95 -1.06 -9.30 27.36
CA ARG A 95 0.04 -9.17 26.40
C ARG A 95 -0.47 -8.96 24.97
N LEU A 96 -1.46 -9.76 24.54
CA LEU A 96 -2.08 -9.63 23.23
C LEU A 96 -2.77 -8.29 23.04
N ALA A 97 -3.47 -7.80 24.06
CA ALA A 97 -4.13 -6.50 24.02
C ALA A 97 -3.11 -5.36 23.82
N VAL A 98 -1.98 -5.37 24.54
CA VAL A 98 -0.90 -4.37 24.38
C VAL A 98 -0.36 -4.41 22.94
N LEU A 99 -0.04 -5.59 22.43
CA LEU A 99 0.48 -5.75 21.07
C LEU A 99 -0.51 -5.27 20.00
N GLN A 100 -1.81 -5.53 20.16
CA GLN A 100 -2.86 -5.08 19.23
C GLN A 100 -3.14 -3.58 19.31
N GLN A 101 -3.06 -2.98 20.50
CA GLN A 101 -3.36 -1.56 20.71
C GLN A 101 -2.17 -0.67 20.35
N GLU A 102 -0.97 -1.04 20.76
CA GLU A 102 0.24 -0.20 20.66
C GLU A 102 1.20 -0.67 19.56
N GLY A 103 1.29 -1.99 19.32
CA GLY A 103 2.26 -2.59 18.42
C GLY A 103 2.15 -2.08 16.98
N PHE A 104 0.95 -2.11 16.41
CA PHE A 104 0.74 -1.61 15.06
C PHE A 104 0.90 -0.09 14.95
N GLY A 105 0.58 0.66 16.01
CA GLY A 105 0.75 2.11 16.02
C GLY A 105 2.21 2.54 15.94
N THR A 106 3.06 1.91 16.77
CA THR A 106 4.51 2.13 16.80
C THR A 106 5.19 1.68 15.51
N LEU A 107 4.84 0.50 15.00
CA LEU A 107 5.36 -0.02 13.74
C LEU A 107 5.03 0.89 12.55
N LEU A 108 3.77 1.34 12.41
CA LEU A 108 3.37 2.23 11.32
C LEU A 108 4.09 3.58 11.39
N GLU A 109 4.35 4.09 12.59
CA GLU A 109 5.05 5.35 12.77
C GLU A 109 6.52 5.25 12.34
N GLN A 110 7.23 4.21 12.79
CA GLN A 110 8.61 3.99 12.41
C GLN A 110 8.75 3.79 10.90
N TRP A 111 7.94 2.90 10.31
CA TRP A 111 8.00 2.62 8.88
C TRP A 111 7.53 3.80 8.03
N SER A 112 6.61 4.63 8.50
CA SER A 112 6.26 5.87 7.78
C SER A 112 7.42 6.85 7.76
N LYS A 113 8.16 7.02 8.87
CA LYS A 113 9.38 7.87 8.92
C LYS A 113 10.46 7.33 7.98
N LEU A 114 10.66 6.01 7.98
CA LEU A 114 11.64 5.35 7.11
C LEU A 114 11.29 5.44 5.61
N LEU A 115 10.01 5.32 5.26
CA LEU A 115 9.57 5.26 3.85
C LEU A 115 9.31 6.64 3.23
N GLN A 116 8.97 7.66 4.02
CA GLN A 116 8.60 8.98 3.50
C GLN A 116 9.62 10.09 3.87
N GLY A 117 10.58 9.83 4.76
CA GLY A 117 11.52 10.86 5.22
C GLY A 117 10.84 11.94 6.08
N ASN A 118 11.38 13.16 6.09
CA ASN A 118 10.87 14.31 6.87
C ASN A 118 9.53 14.91 6.36
N THR A 119 8.70 14.14 5.66
CA THR A 119 7.36 14.59 5.24
C THR A 119 6.41 14.76 6.43
N PRO A 120 5.39 15.63 6.32
CA PRO A 120 4.53 16.01 7.44
C PRO A 120 3.74 14.84 8.07
N ASP A 121 3.55 14.94 9.39
CA ASP A 121 2.92 13.92 10.27
C ASP A 121 1.48 13.52 9.88
N ASP A 122 0.78 14.34 9.08
CA ASP A 122 -0.60 14.09 8.64
C ASP A 122 -0.77 12.76 7.88
N ASN A 123 0.28 12.32 7.18
CA ASN A 123 0.28 11.04 6.48
C ASN A 123 0.27 9.85 7.46
N VAL A 124 0.98 9.95 8.58
CA VAL A 124 1.05 8.91 9.62
C VAL A 124 -0.30 8.74 10.29
N VAL A 125 -0.95 9.85 10.68
CA VAL A 125 -2.28 9.84 11.31
C VAL A 125 -3.30 9.19 10.37
N THR A 126 -3.26 9.55 9.10
CA THR A 126 -4.14 8.99 8.07
C THR A 126 -3.92 7.48 7.89
N LEU A 127 -2.66 7.03 7.89
CA LEU A 127 -2.30 5.61 7.79
C LEU A 127 -2.76 4.81 9.02
N LYS A 128 -2.52 5.33 10.24
CA LYS A 128 -3.01 4.72 11.49
C LYS A 128 -4.54 4.57 11.49
N ARG A 129 -5.29 5.59 11.03
CA ARG A 129 -6.76 5.52 10.88
C ARG A 129 -7.22 4.49 9.84
N GLN A 130 -6.50 4.35 8.73
CA GLN A 130 -6.80 3.34 7.71
C GLN A 130 -6.55 1.93 8.25
N PHE A 131 -5.44 1.73 8.93
CA PHE A 131 -5.12 0.46 9.54
C PHE A 131 -6.15 0.06 10.61
N LYS A 132 -6.58 0.98 11.48
CA LYS A 132 -7.64 0.71 12.45
C LYS A 132 -8.96 0.31 11.81
N ARG A 133 -9.34 0.95 10.68
CA ARG A 133 -10.51 0.53 9.89
C ARG A 133 -10.34 -0.86 9.30
N MET A 134 -9.17 -1.17 8.77
CA MET A 134 -8.84 -2.51 8.27
C MET A 134 -8.91 -3.55 9.39
N GLN A 135 -8.41 -3.26 10.61
CA GLN A 135 -8.53 -4.18 11.75
C GLN A 135 -10.00 -4.49 12.05
N ALA A 136 -10.86 -3.46 12.14
CA ALA A 136 -12.29 -3.68 12.36
C ALA A 136 -12.96 -4.48 11.22
N GLN A 137 -12.51 -4.31 9.98
CA GLN A 137 -12.98 -5.12 8.85
C GLN A 137 -12.51 -6.58 8.96
N ILE A 138 -11.26 -6.82 9.35
CA ILE A 138 -10.74 -8.17 9.61
C ILE A 138 -11.57 -8.85 10.70
N ASP A 139 -11.82 -8.17 11.82
CA ASP A 139 -12.61 -8.71 12.93
C ASP A 139 -14.03 -9.10 12.46
N ALA A 140 -14.69 -8.22 11.71
CA ALA A 140 -16.03 -8.48 11.17
C ALA A 140 -16.03 -9.65 10.18
N MET A 141 -15.04 -9.72 9.28
CA MET A 141 -14.93 -10.80 8.29
C MET A 141 -14.59 -12.15 8.94
N ASP A 142 -13.78 -12.19 10.00
CA ASP A 142 -13.51 -13.43 10.75
C ASP A 142 -14.78 -13.96 11.42
N VAL A 143 -15.59 -13.07 12.00
CA VAL A 143 -16.91 -13.44 12.55
C VAL A 143 -17.84 -13.96 11.47
N SER A 144 -17.97 -13.25 10.33
CA SER A 144 -18.79 -13.70 9.19
C SER A 144 -18.31 -15.05 8.64
N MET A 145 -16.99 -15.28 8.58
CA MET A 145 -16.44 -16.56 8.10
C MET A 145 -16.85 -17.74 8.97
N ARG A 146 -16.93 -17.56 10.29
CA ARG A 146 -17.39 -18.60 11.23
C ARG A 146 -18.90 -18.87 11.13
N GLN A 147 -19.67 -17.86 10.71
CA GLN A 147 -21.13 -17.95 10.57
C GLN A 147 -21.56 -18.38 9.17
N ALA A 148 -20.67 -18.34 8.18
CA ALA A 148 -20.98 -18.67 6.79
C ALA A 148 -21.45 -20.13 6.64
N GLU A 149 -22.66 -20.28 6.10
CA GLU A 149 -23.33 -21.58 5.94
C GLU A 149 -22.97 -22.25 4.61
N SER A 150 -22.62 -21.45 3.60
CA SER A 150 -22.30 -21.96 2.26
C SER A 150 -20.80 -21.90 1.94
N PHE A 151 -20.36 -22.83 1.09
CA PHE A 151 -19.00 -22.83 0.57
C PHE A 151 -18.68 -21.54 -0.22
N ILE A 152 -19.62 -21.07 -1.04
CA ILE A 152 -19.43 -19.87 -1.87
C ILE A 152 -19.24 -18.62 -1.00
N GLU A 153 -20.05 -18.46 0.04
CA GLU A 153 -19.92 -17.35 0.98
C GLU A 153 -18.57 -17.36 1.69
N ARG A 154 -18.11 -18.55 2.15
CA ARG A 154 -16.77 -18.70 2.74
C ARG A 154 -15.69 -18.26 1.78
N GLU A 155 -15.71 -18.71 0.53
CA GLU A 155 -14.69 -18.35 -0.46
C GLU A 155 -14.69 -16.84 -0.78
N ILE A 156 -15.86 -16.19 -0.82
CA ILE A 156 -15.95 -14.73 -0.99
C ILE A 156 -15.32 -14.01 0.21
N ILE A 157 -15.66 -14.41 1.43
CA ILE A 157 -15.12 -13.79 2.65
C ILE A 157 -13.61 -14.01 2.73
N ARG A 158 -13.11 -15.21 2.38
CA ARG A 158 -11.67 -15.52 2.31
C ARG A 158 -10.92 -14.63 1.32
N ALA A 159 -11.47 -14.48 0.12
CA ALA A 159 -10.87 -13.60 -0.88
C ALA A 159 -10.78 -12.14 -0.38
N GLN A 160 -11.80 -11.66 0.33
CA GLN A 160 -11.79 -10.33 0.94
C GLN A 160 -10.79 -10.23 2.10
N LEU A 161 -10.74 -11.24 2.97
CA LEU A 161 -9.83 -11.29 4.11
C LEU A 161 -8.36 -11.30 3.64
N SER A 162 -8.05 -12.08 2.60
CA SER A 162 -6.71 -12.12 2.00
C SER A 162 -6.26 -10.75 1.45
N GLN A 163 -7.19 -9.95 0.90
CA GLN A 163 -6.88 -8.58 0.47
C GLN A 163 -6.54 -7.66 1.65
N LEU A 164 -7.25 -7.80 2.78
CA LEU A 164 -6.99 -7.02 3.99
C LEU A 164 -5.65 -7.41 4.64
N CYS A 165 -5.29 -8.69 4.60
CA CYS A 165 -4.01 -9.20 5.09
C CYS A 165 -2.80 -8.52 4.42
N ALA A 166 -2.93 -8.10 3.16
CA ALA A 166 -1.90 -7.41 2.38
C ALA A 166 -1.99 -5.87 2.47
N PHE A 167 -2.27 -5.33 3.66
CA PHE A 167 -2.42 -3.89 3.89
C PHE A 167 -1.24 -3.07 3.35
N PRO A 168 -1.45 -2.12 2.44
CA PRO A 168 -0.35 -1.41 1.82
C PRO A 168 0.27 -0.37 2.77
N VAL A 169 1.59 -0.44 2.96
CA VAL A 169 2.33 0.53 3.79
C VAL A 169 3.50 1.08 3.01
N GLY A 170 3.28 2.18 2.30
CA GLY A 170 4.33 2.92 1.62
C GLY A 170 3.86 4.33 1.34
N PRO A 171 4.70 5.19 0.76
CA PRO A 171 4.20 6.41 0.16
C PRO A 171 3.03 6.03 -0.75
N ARG A 172 1.83 6.55 -0.46
CA ARG A 172 0.70 6.41 -1.40
C ARG A 172 1.16 7.07 -2.69
N ASN A 173 1.41 6.20 -3.68
CA ASN A 173 1.98 6.44 -5.01
C ASN A 173 3.46 6.04 -5.12
N THR A 174 3.73 4.75 -5.26
CA THR A 174 4.45 4.39 -6.50
C THR A 174 3.46 4.71 -7.63
N GLN A 175 3.71 5.79 -8.37
CA GLN A 175 3.00 5.99 -9.63
C GLN A 175 3.10 4.68 -10.39
N SER A 176 1.99 4.18 -10.96
CA SER A 176 2.06 2.95 -11.74
C SER A 176 3.17 3.10 -12.80
N PRO A 177 3.90 2.03 -13.16
CA PRO A 177 4.97 2.14 -14.16
C PRO A 177 4.50 2.81 -15.46
N ALA A 178 3.23 2.59 -15.83
CA ALA A 178 2.58 3.27 -16.96
C ALA A 178 2.40 4.78 -16.73
N LEU A 179 1.99 5.21 -15.54
CA LEU A 179 1.85 6.62 -15.18
C LEU A 179 3.22 7.33 -15.10
N ASP A 180 4.23 6.67 -14.54
CA ASP A 180 5.61 7.19 -14.49
C ASP A 180 6.19 7.33 -15.89
N GLN A 181 6.08 6.29 -16.72
CA GLN A 181 6.51 6.34 -18.13
C GLN A 181 5.80 7.46 -18.89
N PHE A 182 4.50 7.61 -18.70
CA PHE A 182 3.72 8.70 -19.29
C PHE A 182 4.26 10.08 -18.90
N TRP A 183 4.43 10.33 -17.60
CA TRP A 183 4.92 11.62 -17.13
C TRP A 183 6.35 11.91 -17.53
N ARG A 184 7.24 10.90 -17.49
CA ARG A 184 8.62 11.03 -17.96
C ARG A 184 8.68 11.49 -19.41
N LEU A 185 7.87 10.90 -20.28
CA LEU A 185 7.82 11.28 -21.68
C LEU A 185 7.26 12.69 -21.88
N VAL A 186 6.14 13.02 -21.21
CA VAL A 186 5.53 14.35 -21.28
C VAL A 186 6.51 15.43 -20.80
N PHE A 187 7.16 15.23 -19.66
CA PHE A 187 8.12 16.18 -19.12
C PHE A 187 9.39 16.28 -19.94
N SER A 188 9.91 15.16 -20.45
CA SER A 188 11.05 15.17 -21.37
C SER A 188 10.79 16.08 -22.58
N ARG A 189 9.59 15.99 -23.17
CA ARG A 189 9.18 16.83 -24.30
C ARG A 189 8.95 18.29 -23.91
N LEU A 190 8.37 18.57 -22.74
CA LEU A 190 8.25 19.93 -22.24
C LEU A 190 9.63 20.58 -22.03
N MET A 191 10.57 19.84 -21.45
CA MET A 191 11.94 20.30 -21.23
C MET A 191 12.70 20.50 -22.54
N SER A 192 12.37 19.74 -23.59
CA SER A 192 12.89 19.97 -24.94
C SER A 192 12.17 21.10 -25.70
N GLY A 193 11.31 21.88 -25.03
CA GLY A 193 10.62 23.03 -25.62
C GLY A 193 9.36 22.69 -26.44
N ALA A 194 8.85 21.46 -26.39
CA ALA A 194 7.64 21.10 -27.14
C ALA A 194 6.41 21.86 -26.61
N GLU A 195 5.64 22.45 -27.52
CA GLU A 195 4.43 23.19 -27.19
C GLU A 195 3.24 22.25 -26.93
N ILE A 196 3.25 21.52 -25.80
CA ILE A 196 2.17 20.59 -25.44
C ILE A 196 1.29 21.08 -24.28
N ASN A 197 1.74 22.07 -23.50
CA ASN A 197 0.93 22.67 -22.43
C ASN A 197 -0.01 23.77 -22.96
N HIS A 198 -1.32 23.48 -22.96
CA HIS A 198 -2.36 24.41 -23.40
C HIS A 198 -2.75 25.47 -22.35
N ALA A 199 -2.29 25.33 -21.09
CA ALA A 199 -2.65 26.25 -20.02
C ALA A 199 -1.95 27.60 -20.22
N ARG A 200 -2.69 28.71 -20.07
CA ARG A 200 -2.11 30.07 -20.16
C ARG A 200 -1.16 30.37 -19.01
N ARG A 201 -1.50 29.93 -17.80
CA ARG A 201 -0.64 30.00 -16.60
C ARG A 201 0.17 28.71 -16.50
N SER A 202 1.18 28.58 -17.37
CA SER A 202 1.97 27.36 -17.54
C SER A 202 2.93 27.06 -16.39
N ASP A 203 3.16 28.04 -15.52
CA ASP A 203 3.91 27.94 -14.28
C ASP A 203 3.17 27.13 -13.20
N ARG A 204 1.83 27.23 -13.16
CA ARG A 204 1.00 26.56 -12.15
C ARG A 204 0.22 25.37 -12.69
N PHE A 205 -0.16 25.42 -13.97
CA PHE A 205 -1.07 24.45 -14.54
C PHE A 205 -0.50 23.78 -15.77
N LEU A 206 -0.78 22.49 -15.87
CA LEU A 206 -0.55 21.69 -17.05
C LEU A 206 -1.90 21.30 -17.64
N ALA A 207 -2.22 21.79 -18.85
CA ALA A 207 -3.42 21.40 -19.57
C ALA A 207 -3.04 20.62 -20.83
N LEU A 208 -3.35 19.33 -20.84
CA LEU A 208 -3.02 18.44 -21.96
C LEU A 208 -4.26 18.14 -22.79
N ASN A 209 -4.18 18.42 -24.10
CA ASN A 209 -5.12 17.87 -25.05
C ASN A 209 -4.53 16.59 -25.65
N PHE A 210 -5.14 15.45 -25.39
CA PHE A 210 -4.56 14.17 -25.79
C PHE A 210 -4.53 13.92 -27.29
N ARG A 211 -5.43 14.52 -28.08
CA ARG A 211 -5.35 14.44 -29.54
C ARG A 211 -4.12 15.17 -30.06
N HIS A 212 -3.88 16.37 -29.51
CA HIS A 212 -2.70 17.15 -29.84
C HIS A 212 -1.42 16.46 -29.34
N LEU A 213 -1.42 15.98 -28.09
CA LEU A 213 -0.30 15.28 -27.50
C LEU A 213 0.13 14.08 -28.36
N ARG A 214 -0.84 13.29 -28.83
CA ARG A 214 -0.59 12.17 -29.75
C ARG A 214 0.15 12.63 -31.01
N ASN A 215 -0.36 13.67 -31.67
CA ASN A 215 0.28 14.21 -32.89
C ASN A 215 1.72 14.73 -32.65
N VAL A 216 2.01 15.28 -31.47
CA VAL A 216 3.34 15.82 -31.13
C VAL A 216 4.33 14.72 -30.72
N LEU A 217 3.83 13.62 -30.13
CA LEU A 217 4.67 12.50 -29.73
C LEU A 217 5.00 11.56 -30.91
N GLY A 218 4.20 11.56 -31.97
CA GLY A 218 4.46 10.81 -33.21
C GLY A 218 4.47 9.30 -33.02
N ASP A 219 5.04 8.56 -33.99
CA ASP A 219 5.06 7.08 -34.10
C ASP A 219 5.92 6.35 -33.04
N GLU A 220 6.44 7.02 -32.00
CA GLU A 220 7.00 6.38 -30.79
C GLU A 220 5.87 5.69 -29.93
N GLU A 221 4.75 5.35 -30.59
CA GLU A 221 3.35 5.48 -30.17
C GLU A 221 2.69 4.17 -29.71
N LYS A 222 3.49 3.21 -29.21
CA LYS A 222 2.91 2.10 -28.43
C LYS A 222 2.77 2.43 -26.95
N SER A 223 3.41 3.49 -26.45
CA SER A 223 3.53 3.77 -25.00
C SER A 223 2.52 4.77 -24.43
N VAL A 224 1.90 5.63 -25.24
CA VAL A 224 0.99 6.71 -24.78
C VAL A 224 -0.44 6.52 -25.27
N GLN A 225 -0.84 5.27 -25.47
CA GLN A 225 -2.25 5.01 -25.62
C GLN A 225 -2.93 5.34 -24.28
N LEU A 226 -3.91 6.23 -24.32
CA LEU A 226 -4.80 6.47 -23.18
C LEU A 226 -5.73 5.27 -23.00
N THR A 227 -5.15 4.18 -22.52
CA THR A 227 -5.90 3.01 -22.12
C THR A 227 -6.83 3.38 -20.96
N PRO A 228 -7.93 2.64 -20.75
CA PRO A 228 -8.81 2.85 -19.59
C PRO A 228 -8.04 2.86 -18.26
N GLU A 229 -7.00 2.02 -18.16
CA GLU A 229 -6.12 1.91 -16.99
C GLU A 229 -5.34 3.21 -16.78
N LEU A 230 -4.63 3.71 -17.80
CA LEU A 230 -3.87 4.97 -17.70
C LEU A 230 -4.80 6.16 -17.37
N ARG A 231 -6.03 6.18 -17.89
CA ARG A 231 -7.02 7.22 -17.53
C ARG A 231 -7.42 7.16 -16.06
N SER A 232 -7.60 5.97 -15.50
CA SER A 232 -7.91 5.79 -14.08
C SER A 232 -6.74 6.27 -13.21
N GLU A 233 -5.52 5.93 -13.61
CA GLU A 233 -4.29 6.31 -12.91
C GLU A 233 -4.01 7.82 -12.99
N LEU A 234 -4.21 8.45 -14.15
CA LEU A 234 -4.11 9.90 -14.31
C LEU A 234 -5.08 10.66 -13.39
N LYS A 235 -6.29 10.14 -13.18
CA LYS A 235 -7.26 10.74 -12.24
C LYS A 235 -6.79 10.67 -10.78
N ARG A 236 -5.95 9.68 -10.46
CA ARG A 236 -5.36 9.46 -9.13
C ARG A 236 -3.98 10.12 -8.98
N SER A 237 -3.45 10.69 -10.07
CA SER A 237 -2.17 11.38 -10.08
C SER A 237 -2.17 12.52 -9.07
N ARG A 238 -1.21 12.48 -8.15
CA ARG A 238 -0.97 13.53 -7.14
C ARG A 238 0.08 14.55 -7.56
N TYR A 239 0.99 14.17 -8.46
CA TYR A 239 1.99 15.06 -9.00
C TYR A 239 2.35 14.70 -10.45
N PRO A 240 1.90 15.48 -11.44
CA PRO A 240 0.94 16.59 -11.33
C PRO A 240 -0.42 16.16 -10.74
N ASN A 241 -1.05 17.01 -9.93
CA ASN A 241 -2.33 16.72 -9.27
C ASN A 241 -3.51 16.92 -10.24
N PHE A 242 -4.34 15.90 -10.46
CA PHE A 242 -5.45 16.01 -11.41
C PHE A 242 -6.61 16.87 -10.88
N LEU A 243 -6.97 17.91 -11.64
CA LEU A 243 -8.05 18.85 -11.31
C LEU A 243 -9.36 18.59 -12.06
N GLY A 244 -9.33 17.70 -13.06
CA GLY A 244 -10.47 17.38 -13.90
C GLY A 244 -10.24 17.57 -15.39
N VAL A 245 -11.23 17.13 -16.18
CA VAL A 245 -11.30 17.40 -17.62
C VAL A 245 -12.15 18.65 -17.84
N ARG A 246 -11.55 19.72 -18.36
CA ARG A 246 -12.19 21.03 -18.50
C ARG A 246 -11.98 21.61 -19.90
N VAL A 247 -12.88 22.48 -20.33
CA VAL A 247 -12.66 23.31 -21.52
C VAL A 247 -11.76 24.47 -21.12
N VAL A 248 -10.63 24.61 -21.81
CA VAL A 248 -9.65 25.68 -21.58
C VAL A 248 -9.46 26.49 -22.86
N ASN A 249 -9.23 27.79 -22.72
CA ASN A 249 -8.81 28.64 -23.82
C ASN A 249 -7.31 28.40 -24.10
N SER A 250 -7.04 27.54 -25.06
CA SER A 250 -5.71 27.04 -25.41
C SER A 250 -4.76 28.15 -25.81
N ARG A 251 -3.58 28.21 -25.16
CA ARG A 251 -2.53 29.16 -25.57
C ARG A 251 -1.91 28.82 -26.93
N ILE A 252 -1.86 27.54 -27.28
CA ILE A 252 -1.20 27.03 -28.49
C ILE A 252 -2.09 27.26 -29.72
N SER A 253 -3.29 26.69 -29.69
CA SER A 253 -4.23 26.75 -30.83
C SER A 253 -5.10 28.00 -30.87
N ARG A 254 -5.08 28.83 -29.82
CA ARG A 254 -5.95 30.02 -29.63
C ARG A 254 -7.46 29.72 -29.72
N LYS A 255 -7.86 28.47 -29.44
CA LYS A 255 -9.25 27.98 -29.47
C LYS A 255 -9.64 27.35 -28.13
N SER A 256 -10.93 27.27 -27.84
CA SER A 256 -11.44 26.51 -26.70
C SER A 256 -11.30 25.00 -26.95
N LEU A 257 -10.52 24.31 -26.11
CA LEU A 257 -10.27 22.88 -26.23
C LEU A 257 -10.58 22.15 -24.93
N ARG A 258 -11.09 20.93 -25.03
CA ARG A 258 -11.24 20.04 -23.88
C ARG A 258 -9.89 19.44 -23.52
N CYS A 259 -9.39 19.74 -22.34
CA CYS A 259 -8.09 19.31 -21.83
C CYS A 259 -8.23 18.62 -20.49
N TRP A 260 -7.27 17.74 -20.19
CA TRP A 260 -7.06 17.24 -18.84
C TRP A 260 -6.15 18.23 -18.13
N VAL A 261 -6.61 18.74 -16.99
CA VAL A 261 -5.94 19.83 -16.28
C VAL A 261 -5.34 19.28 -15.01
N PHE A 262 -4.08 19.64 -14.77
CA PHE A 262 -3.32 19.26 -13.60
C PHE A 262 -2.71 20.50 -12.93
N ASN A 263 -2.58 20.45 -11.60
CA ASN A 263 -1.76 21.38 -10.84
C ASN A 263 -0.32 20.87 -10.81
N LEU A 264 0.63 21.77 -11.03
CA LEU A 264 2.08 21.48 -10.94
C LEU A 264 2.64 21.74 -9.54
N HIS A 265 1.82 22.26 -8.61
CA HIS A 265 2.15 22.47 -7.21
C HIS A 265 1.39 21.50 -6.30
#